data_AF-A0A497P7E0-F1
#
_entry.id   AF-A0A497P7E0-F1
#
_cell.length_a   1.000
_cell.length_b   1.000
_cell.length_c   1.000
_cell.angle_alpha   90.00
_cell.angle_beta   90.00
_cell.angle_gamma   90.00
#
_symmetry.space_group_name_H-M   'P 1'
#
loop_
_entity.id
_entity.type
_entity.pdbx_description
1 polymer ?
#
loop_
_entity_poly.entity_id
_entity_poly.type
_entity_poly.pdbx_seq_one_letter_code
_entity_poly.pdbx_strand_id
1 'polypeptide(L)'
;MKTARRRRKTHRGRRRRSRKRWIQHAIKRPGRVRRYMMRRYGPEAFTKDGEIKQSYINKAIKEIKSRPKSKRNTSLLRALYLARRLETMRKGK
;
A
#
# COMPACT_ATOMS: atom_id res chain seq x y z
N MET A 1 24.92 -19.96 26.55
CA MET A 1 24.36 -20.03 25.18
C MET A 1 23.26 -18.98 25.00
N LYS A 2 23.34 -18.18 23.92
CA LYS A 2 22.29 -17.50 23.09
C LYS A 2 20.90 -17.31 23.75
N THR A 3 20.21 -16.16 23.78
CA THR A 3 20.23 -14.90 23.01
C THR A 3 19.14 -14.00 23.63
N ALA A 4 19.47 -12.83 24.18
CA ALA A 4 18.47 -11.89 24.67
C ALA A 4 17.75 -11.19 23.50
N ARG A 5 16.44 -11.41 23.40
CA ARG A 5 15.53 -10.87 22.39
C ARG A 5 15.69 -9.35 22.24
N ARG A 6 16.17 -8.92 21.08
CA ARG A 6 16.13 -7.53 20.59
C ARG A 6 14.67 -7.00 20.67
N ARG A 7 14.38 -6.15 21.66
CA ARG A 7 13.16 -5.33 21.71
C ARG A 7 13.11 -4.45 20.45
N ARG A 8 12.28 -4.84 19.46
CA ARG A 8 11.97 -3.98 18.30
C ARG A 8 11.21 -2.77 18.82
N LYS A 9 11.88 -1.60 18.85
CA LYS A 9 11.28 -0.30 19.15
C LYS A 9 10.07 -0.09 18.23
N THR A 10 8.87 -0.14 18.80
CA THR A 10 7.65 0.29 18.11
C THR A 10 7.73 1.80 17.93
N HIS A 11 8.11 2.25 16.73
CA HIS A 11 7.95 3.65 16.35
C HIS A 11 6.45 3.96 16.20
N ARG A 12 5.78 4.23 17.33
CA ARG A 12 4.56 5.05 17.37
C ARG A 12 4.96 6.49 17.03
N GLY A 13 5.36 6.72 15.79
CA GLY A 13 5.61 8.05 15.25
C GLY A 13 4.28 8.73 14.99
N ARG A 14 3.82 9.52 15.96
CA ARG A 14 2.73 10.50 15.85
C ARG A 14 3.18 11.59 14.85
N ARG A 15 3.17 11.28 13.55
CA ARG A 15 3.56 12.23 12.49
C ARG A 15 2.32 12.92 11.93
N ARG A 16 2.28 14.24 12.19
CA ARG A 16 1.42 15.27 11.62
C ARG A 16 0.74 14.81 10.32
N ARG A 17 -0.60 14.79 10.32
CA ARG A 17 -1.45 14.55 9.14
C ARG A 17 -1.28 15.71 8.17
N SER A 18 -0.12 15.79 7.52
CA SER A 18 0.13 16.75 6.46
C SER A 18 -0.59 16.30 5.19
N ARG A 19 -1.20 17.28 4.52
CA ARG A 19 -2.08 17.21 3.34
C ARG A 19 -1.50 16.45 2.13
N LYS A 20 -0.29 15.91 2.22
CA LYS A 20 0.43 15.13 1.18
C LYS A 20 -0.03 13.68 0.97
N ARG A 21 -0.91 13.09 1.81
CA ARG A 21 -1.36 11.68 1.64
C ARG A 21 -2.56 11.52 0.69
N TRP A 22 -2.61 12.31 -0.37
CA TRP A 22 -3.77 12.43 -1.25
C TRP A 22 -4.16 11.07 -1.86
N ILE A 23 -3.17 10.26 -2.29
CA ILE A 23 -3.41 8.93 -2.87
C ILE A 23 -4.13 8.02 -1.90
N GLN A 24 -3.82 8.11 -0.60
CA GLN A 24 -4.45 7.25 0.38
C GLN A 24 -5.92 7.63 0.51
N HIS A 25 -6.22 8.92 0.60
CA HIS A 25 -7.59 9.39 0.83
C HIS A 25 -8.47 9.26 -0.42
N ALA A 26 -7.88 9.36 -1.61
CA ALA A 26 -8.60 9.23 -2.88
C ALA A 26 -8.94 7.76 -3.24
N ILE A 27 -8.23 6.79 -2.66
CA ILE A 27 -8.57 5.37 -2.84
C ILE A 27 -9.83 5.03 -2.02
N LYS A 28 -10.86 4.48 -2.68
CA LYS A 28 -12.14 4.03 -2.08
C LYS A 28 -12.01 3.28 -0.74
N ARG A 29 -10.93 2.52 -0.54
CA ARG A 29 -10.61 1.82 0.73
C ARG A 29 -9.13 2.01 1.12
N PRO A 30 -8.74 3.17 1.68
CA PRO A 30 -7.35 3.56 1.94
C PRO A 30 -6.59 2.53 2.78
N GLY A 31 -7.20 2.20 3.93
CA GLY A 31 -6.59 1.33 4.93
C GLY A 31 -6.48 -0.12 4.46
N ARG A 32 -7.33 -0.56 3.52
CA ARG A 32 -7.25 -1.92 2.98
C ARG A 32 -6.05 -2.08 2.05
N VAL A 33 -5.87 -1.17 1.10
CA VAL A 33 -4.73 -1.22 0.18
C VAL A 33 -3.42 -1.03 0.95
N ARG A 34 -3.37 -0.06 1.87
CA ARG A 34 -2.20 0.17 2.72
C ARG A 34 -1.84 -1.05 3.57
N ARG A 35 -2.81 -1.69 4.24
CA ARG A 35 -2.57 -2.93 5.01
C ARG A 35 -2.11 -4.07 4.11
N TYR A 36 -2.67 -4.19 2.91
CA TYR A 36 -2.22 -5.20 1.95
C TYR A 36 -0.77 -4.99 1.55
N MET A 37 -0.40 -3.79 1.14
CA MET A 37 0.97 -3.45 0.74
C MET A 37 1.97 -3.68 1.88
N MET A 38 1.62 -3.23 3.09
CA MET A 38 2.47 -3.43 4.27
C MET A 38 2.66 -4.92 4.61
N ARG A 39 1.62 -5.75 4.48
CA ARG A 39 1.74 -7.19 4.73
C ARG A 39 2.55 -7.92 3.66
N ARG A 40 2.40 -7.52 2.39
CA ARG A 40 2.94 -8.28 1.26
C ARG A 40 4.36 -7.89 0.88
N TYR A 41 4.63 -6.59 0.87
CA TYR A 41 5.90 -6.03 0.42
C TYR A 41 6.62 -5.28 1.54
N GLY A 42 5.91 -4.83 2.58
CA GLY A 42 6.53 -4.13 3.70
C GLY A 42 6.82 -2.65 3.41
N PRO A 43 7.77 -2.04 4.16
CA PRO A 43 8.04 -0.60 4.09
C PRO A 43 8.55 -0.11 2.73
N GLU A 44 9.21 -0.96 1.94
CA GLU A 44 9.76 -0.65 0.61
C GLU A 44 8.70 -0.25 -0.42
N ALA A 45 7.46 -0.71 -0.24
CA ALA A 45 6.33 -0.34 -1.10
C ALA A 45 5.87 1.11 -0.89
N PHE A 46 6.42 1.79 0.12
CA PHE A 46 6.07 3.15 0.48
C PHE A 46 7.20 4.13 0.15
N THR A 47 6.83 5.37 -0.16
CA THR A 47 7.76 6.50 -0.23
C THR A 47 8.15 6.97 1.17
N LYS A 48 9.15 7.84 1.29
CA LYS A 48 9.54 8.45 2.58
C LYS A 48 8.35 9.17 3.26
N ASP A 49 7.44 9.72 2.45
CA ASP A 49 6.21 10.40 2.91
C ASP A 49 5.07 9.42 3.27
N GLY A 50 5.25 8.13 3.00
CA GLY A 50 4.28 7.08 3.27
C GLY A 50 3.22 6.89 2.19
N GLU A 51 3.40 7.46 1.00
CA GLU A 51 2.57 7.14 -0.18
C GLU A 51 2.94 5.76 -0.74
N ILE A 52 2.00 5.09 -1.42
CA ILE A 52 2.30 3.80 -2.05
C ILE A 52 2.94 4.06 -3.40
N LYS A 53 4.10 3.45 -3.64
CA LYS A 53 4.78 3.52 -4.94
C LYS A 53 3.93 2.87 -6.03
N GLN A 54 3.77 3.56 -7.17
CA GLN A 54 2.99 3.06 -8.31
C GLN A 54 3.47 1.70 -8.83
N SER A 55 4.78 1.47 -8.84
CA SER A 55 5.39 0.19 -9.24
C SER A 55 4.87 -0.98 -8.40
N TYR A 56 4.66 -0.79 -7.10
CA TYR A 56 4.13 -1.82 -6.20
C TYR A 56 2.62 -2.02 -6.37
N ILE A 57 1.87 -0.99 -6.75
CA ILE A 57 0.46 -1.13 -7.15
C ILE A 57 0.36 -2.05 -8.37
N ASN A 58 1.19 -1.83 -9.39
CA ASN A 58 1.20 -2.68 -10.59
C ASN A 58 1.60 -4.12 -10.27
N LYS A 59 2.64 -4.32 -9.42
CA LYS A 59 3.02 -5.66 -8.94
C LYS A 59 1.86 -6.37 -8.22
N ALA A 60 1.16 -5.67 -7.33
CA ALA A 60 0.00 -6.21 -6.60
C ALA A 60 -1.15 -6.60 -7.53
N ILE A 61 -1.44 -5.79 -8.55
CA ILE A 61 -2.47 -6.11 -9.56
C ILE A 61 -2.10 -7.40 -10.29
N LYS A 62 -0.85 -7.52 -10.76
CA LYS A 62 -0.36 -8.72 -11.46
C LYS A 62 -0.49 -9.97 -10.57
N GLU A 63 -0.07 -9.87 -9.31
CA GLU A 63 -0.15 -10.97 -8.34
C GLU A 63 -1.60 -11.39 -8.03
N ILE A 64 -2.53 -10.45 -7.91
CA ILE A 64 -3.93 -10.81 -7.65
C ILE A 64 -4.59 -11.40 -8.90
N LYS A 65 -4.20 -10.94 -10.09
CA LYS A 65 -4.71 -11.50 -11.36
C LYS A 65 -4.21 -12.92 -11.60
N SER A 66 -2.98 -13.26 -11.20
CA SER A 66 -2.44 -14.62 -11.36
C SER A 66 -3.11 -15.66 -10.46
N ARG A 67 -3.88 -15.24 -9.44
CA ARG A 67 -4.67 -16.14 -8.61
C ARG A 67 -5.89 -16.67 -9.37
N PRO A 68 -6.33 -17.92 -9.07
CA PRO A 68 -7.60 -18.47 -9.54
C PRO A 68 -8.76 -17.53 -9.24
N LYS A 69 -9.78 -17.48 -10.11
CA LYS A 69 -10.94 -16.58 -9.97
C LYS A 69 -11.62 -16.73 -8.59
N SER A 70 -11.72 -17.97 -8.07
CA SER A 70 -12.29 -18.28 -6.74
C SER A 70 -11.53 -17.66 -5.56
N LYS A 71 -10.20 -17.52 -5.68
CA LYS A 71 -9.33 -16.95 -4.64
C LYS A 71 -8.99 -15.47 -4.89
N ARG A 72 -9.56 -14.88 -5.95
CA ARG A 72 -9.27 -13.50 -6.35
C ARG A 72 -10.08 -12.53 -5.52
N ASN A 73 -9.41 -11.70 -4.74
CA ASN A 73 -10.07 -10.64 -4.01
C ASN A 73 -10.45 -9.48 -4.95
N THR A 74 -11.62 -9.57 -5.57
CA THR A 74 -12.17 -8.59 -6.53
C THR A 74 -12.24 -7.19 -5.94
N SER A 75 -12.62 -7.07 -4.67
CA SER A 75 -12.74 -5.78 -3.99
C SER A 75 -11.39 -5.09 -3.76
N LEU A 76 -10.33 -5.86 -3.47
CA LEU A 76 -8.96 -5.34 -3.39
C LEU A 76 -8.44 -4.95 -4.78
N LEU A 77 -8.70 -5.78 -5.78
CA LEU A 77 -8.31 -5.51 -7.17
C LEU A 77 -8.92 -4.20 -7.70
N ARG A 78 -10.22 -3.97 -7.46
CA ARG A 78 -10.90 -2.71 -7.81
C ARG A 78 -10.25 -1.50 -7.11
N ALA A 79 -9.89 -1.63 -5.84
CA ALA A 79 -9.22 -0.57 -5.10
C ALA A 79 -7.81 -0.27 -5.64
N LEU A 80 -7.06 -1.29 -6.07
CA LEU A 80 -5.76 -1.12 -6.71
C LEU A 80 -5.86 -0.47 -8.08
N TYR A 81 -6.87 -0.82 -8.88
CA TYR A 81 -7.12 -0.15 -10.16
C TYR A 81 -7.46 1.32 -9.99
N LEU A 82 -8.28 1.66 -9.00
CA LEU A 82 -8.59 3.04 -8.65
C LEU A 82 -7.31 3.79 -8.23
N ALA A 83 -6.49 3.19 -7.36
CA ALA A 83 -5.21 3.77 -6.95
C ALA A 83 -4.30 4.09 -8.15
N ARG A 84 -4.20 3.15 -9.10
CA ARG A 84 -3.44 3.34 -10.35
C ARG A 84 -4.00 4.49 -11.19
N ARG A 85 -5.33 4.56 -11.36
CA ARG A 85 -6.00 5.60 -12.16
C ARG A 85 -5.77 6.99 -11.57
N LEU A 86 -5.96 7.13 -10.26
CA LEU A 86 -5.78 8.41 -9.57
C LEU A 86 -4.35 8.92 -9.75
N GLU A 87 -3.35 8.04 -9.60
CA GLU A 87 -1.93 8.39 -9.81
C GLU A 87 -1.66 8.89 -11.24
N THR A 88 -2.27 8.26 -12.25
CA THR A 88 -2.19 8.73 -13.64
C THR A 88 -2.83 10.11 -13.81
N MET A 89 -4.01 10.33 -13.22
CA MET A 89 -4.68 11.63 -13.29
C MET A 89 -3.91 12.75 -12.59
N ARG A 90 -3.15 12.45 -11.52
CA ARG A 90 -2.23 13.43 -10.91
C ARG A 90 -1.08 13.79 -11.85
N LYS A 91 -0.47 12.80 -12.49
CA LYS A 91 0.72 13.00 -13.33
C LYS A 91 0.44 13.68 -14.66
N GLY A 92 -0.77 13.55 -15.19
CA GLY A 92 -1.21 14.21 -16.42
C GLY A 92 -1.76 15.62 -16.21
N LYS A 93 -1.53 16.21 -15.03
CA LYS A 93 -1.96 17.56 -14.65
C LYS A 93 -0.73 18.33 -14.17
#